data_AF-A0A3P4AMW4-F1
#
_entry.id   AF-A0A3P4AMW4-F1
#
_cell.length_a   1.000
_cell.length_b   1.000
_cell.length_c   1.000
_cell.angle_alpha   90.00
_cell.angle_beta   90.00
_cell.angle_gamma   90.00
#
_symmetry.space_group_name_H-M   'P 1'
#
loop_
_entity.id
_entity.type
_entity.pdbx_description
1 polymer ?
#
loop_
_entity_poly.entity_id
_entity_poly.type
_entity_poly.pdbx_seq_one_letter_code
_entity_poly.pdbx_strand_id
1 'polypeptide(L)'
;MDPGELLDLLKRRTGFTEAHAALLRELGEVMVPIAHEVALAFYDYLGRDPELGAILHAEPGRVERLYRTFARWYGELFSGVYDRAYAERRRRIGLVHARLGIGPRAMIPAMGLVQELSLEHMRMALRGHEVYSAVEAFDTLLC
;
A
#
# COMPACT_ATOMS: atom_id res chain seq x y z
N MET A 1 19.30 1.84 10.95
CA MET A 1 18.82 0.45 10.80
C MET A 1 18.79 0.14 9.33
N ASP A 2 19.34 -1.01 8.96
CA ASP A 2 19.33 -1.49 7.60
C ASP A 2 17.88 -1.76 7.12
N PRO A 3 17.49 -1.41 5.88
CA PRO A 3 16.13 -1.64 5.41
C PRO A 3 15.74 -3.12 5.38
N GLY A 4 16.67 -4.00 4.99
CA GLY A 4 16.41 -5.44 4.95
C GLY A 4 16.21 -6.02 6.34
N GLU A 5 17.08 -5.66 7.29
CA GLU A 5 16.93 -6.11 8.69
C GLU A 5 15.62 -5.64 9.32
N LEU A 6 15.18 -4.41 9.00
CA LEU A 6 13.88 -3.90 9.45
C LEU A 6 12.74 -4.72 8.84
N LEU A 7 12.78 -5.00 7.54
CA LEU A 7 11.76 -5.81 6.88
C LEU A 7 11.69 -7.21 7.50
N ASP A 8 12.83 -7.86 7.73
CA ASP A 8 12.88 -9.19 8.34
C ASP A 8 12.33 -9.17 9.77
N LEU A 9 12.60 -8.10 10.53
CA LEU A 9 12.01 -7.91 11.85
C LEU A 9 10.48 -7.77 11.78
N LEU A 10 9.96 -6.99 10.83
CA LEU A 10 8.52 -6.79 10.65
C LEU A 10 7.83 -8.09 10.24
N LYS A 11 8.38 -8.81 9.25
CA LYS A 11 7.89 -10.13 8.85
C LYS A 11 7.77 -11.10 10.03
N ARG A 12 8.78 -11.14 10.91
CA ARG A 12 8.72 -11.97 12.13
C ARG A 12 7.65 -11.55 13.13
N ARG A 13 7.38 -10.24 13.24
CA ARG A 13 6.37 -9.70 14.17
C ARG A 13 4.96 -9.91 13.69
N THR A 14 4.74 -9.85 12.39
CA THR A 14 3.42 -10.04 11.77
C THR A 14 3.14 -11.50 11.43
N GLY A 15 4.17 -12.36 11.41
CA GLY A 15 4.04 -13.74 10.96
C GLY A 15 3.99 -13.86 9.44
N PHE A 16 4.54 -12.88 8.71
CA PHE A 16 4.62 -12.92 7.25
C PHE A 16 5.50 -14.10 6.79
N THR A 17 4.93 -14.96 5.93
CA THR A 17 5.58 -16.18 5.42
C THR A 17 5.77 -16.14 3.91
N GLU A 18 6.57 -17.07 3.38
CA GLU A 18 6.70 -17.29 1.93
C GLU A 18 5.37 -17.75 1.30
N ALA A 19 4.48 -18.40 2.06
CA ALA A 19 3.14 -18.74 1.58
C ALA A 19 2.28 -17.49 1.36
N HIS A 20 2.36 -16.49 2.26
CA HIS A 20 1.72 -15.19 2.04
C HIS A 20 2.31 -14.49 0.81
N ALA A 21 3.63 -14.55 0.61
CA ALA A 21 4.26 -13.95 -0.55
C ALA A 21 3.80 -14.59 -1.87
N ALA A 22 3.71 -15.92 -1.92
CA ALA A 22 3.19 -16.64 -3.07
C ALA A 22 1.73 -16.27 -3.36
N LEU A 23 0.88 -16.24 -2.34
CA LEU A 23 -0.53 -15.86 -2.47
C LEU A 23 -0.69 -14.42 -2.94
N LEU A 24 0.08 -13.47 -2.41
CA LEU A 24 0.05 -12.08 -2.84
C LEU A 24 0.47 -11.91 -4.30
N ARG A 25 1.38 -12.76 -4.79
CA ARG A 25 1.73 -12.78 -6.22
C ARG A 25 0.55 -13.22 -7.08
N GLU A 26 -0.15 -14.27 -6.68
CA GLU A 26 -1.34 -14.79 -7.37
C GLU A 26 -2.48 -13.76 -7.36
N LEU A 27 -2.71 -13.11 -6.22
CA LEU A 27 -3.68 -12.02 -6.08
C LEU A 27 -3.37 -10.83 -6.99
N GLY A 28 -2.13 -10.68 -7.45
CA GLY A 28 -1.75 -9.62 -8.38
C GLY A 28 -2.60 -9.59 -9.64
N GLU A 29 -3.07 -10.74 -10.15
CA GLU A 29 -3.93 -10.81 -11.34
C GLU A 29 -5.26 -10.06 -11.17
N VAL A 30 -5.83 -10.09 -9.96
CA VAL A 30 -7.12 -9.46 -9.66
C VAL A 30 -6.98 -8.11 -8.95
N MET A 31 -5.90 -7.91 -8.20
CA MET A 31 -5.70 -6.71 -7.39
C MET A 31 -4.96 -5.60 -8.14
N VAL A 32 -3.97 -5.89 -8.98
CA VAL A 32 -3.23 -4.84 -9.71
C VAL A 32 -4.13 -4.01 -10.63
N PRO A 33 -5.12 -4.58 -11.35
CA PRO A 33 -6.01 -3.80 -12.22
C PRO A 33 -6.78 -2.67 -11.50
N ILE A 34 -7.13 -2.85 -10.23
CA ILE A 34 -7.89 -1.84 -9.47
C ILE A 34 -7.02 -0.72 -8.88
N ALA A 35 -5.70 -0.77 -9.06
CA ALA A 35 -4.78 0.21 -8.48
C ALA A 35 -5.15 1.67 -8.85
N HIS A 36 -5.70 1.89 -10.05
CA HIS A 36 -6.17 3.19 -10.51
C HIS A 36 -7.39 3.70 -9.74
N GLU A 37 -8.35 2.82 -9.45
CA GLU A 37 -9.56 3.15 -8.70
C GLU A 37 -9.22 3.44 -7.24
N VAL A 38 -8.36 2.63 -6.63
CA VAL A 38 -7.84 2.86 -5.27
C VAL A 38 -7.08 4.19 -5.21
N ALA A 39 -6.24 4.50 -6.20
CA ALA A 39 -5.54 5.77 -6.26
C ALA A 39 -6.51 6.97 -6.35
N LEU A 40 -7.59 6.83 -7.12
CA LEU A 40 -8.60 7.88 -7.29
C LEU A 40 -9.29 8.20 -5.97
N ALA A 41 -9.80 7.16 -5.30
CA ALA A 41 -10.40 7.31 -3.98
C ALA A 41 -9.39 7.86 -2.96
N PHE A 42 -8.13 7.41 -3.00
CA PHE A 42 -7.08 7.87 -2.10
C PHE A 42 -6.81 9.36 -2.22
N TYR A 43 -6.58 9.88 -3.43
CA TYR A 43 -6.29 11.31 -3.60
C TYR A 43 -7.53 12.20 -3.47
N ASP A 44 -8.73 11.70 -3.78
CA ASP A 44 -9.98 12.40 -3.46
C ASP A 44 -10.17 12.54 -1.94
N TYR A 45 -9.93 11.46 -1.18
CA TYR A 45 -9.96 11.48 0.28
C TYR A 45 -8.97 12.49 0.86
N LEU A 46 -7.71 12.46 0.42
CA LEU A 46 -6.69 13.40 0.89
C LEU A 46 -7.01 14.85 0.53
N GLY A 47 -7.62 15.10 -0.63
CA GLY A 47 -7.99 16.44 -1.09
C GLY A 47 -9.10 17.11 -0.25
N ARG A 48 -9.87 16.33 0.53
CA ARG A 48 -10.91 16.86 1.43
C ARG A 48 -10.34 17.50 2.70
N ASP A 49 -9.11 17.14 3.06
CA ASP A 49 -8.40 17.74 4.18
C ASP A 49 -7.64 18.99 3.69
N PRO A 50 -7.88 20.19 4.27
CA PRO A 50 -7.21 21.42 3.81
C PRO A 50 -5.68 21.38 3.90
N GLU A 51 -5.11 20.71 4.92
CA GLU A 51 -3.66 20.60 5.13
C GLU A 51 -3.05 19.68 4.06
N LEU A 52 -3.65 18.51 3.85
CA LEU A 52 -3.15 17.53 2.87
C LEU A 52 -3.40 18.00 1.43
N GLY A 53 -4.54 18.62 1.16
CA GLY A 53 -4.85 19.25 -0.12
C GLY A 53 -3.83 20.32 -0.50
N ALA A 54 -3.40 21.17 0.44
CA ALA A 54 -2.35 22.16 0.19
C ALA A 54 -1.02 21.49 -0.23
N ILE A 55 -0.65 20.35 0.37
CA ILE A 55 0.55 19.59 -0.01
C ILE A 55 0.39 18.99 -1.42
N LEU A 56 -0.77 18.44 -1.75
CA LEU A 56 -1.05 17.83 -3.06
C LEU A 56 -0.95 18.86 -4.20
N HIS A 57 -1.46 20.07 -3.97
CA HIS A 57 -1.53 21.13 -4.98
C HIS A 57 -0.39 22.14 -4.95
N ALA A 58 0.62 21.94 -4.08
CA ALA A 58 1.77 22.84 -3.95
C ALA A 58 2.62 22.96 -5.24
N GLU A 59 2.52 21.98 -6.15
CA GLU A 59 3.24 21.98 -7.43
C GLU A 59 2.31 21.58 -8.59
N PRO A 60 2.37 22.29 -9.73
CA PRO A 60 1.66 21.88 -10.94
C PRO A 60 2.04 20.45 -11.37
N GLY A 61 1.03 19.67 -11.76
CA GLY A 61 1.22 18.31 -12.26
C GLY A 61 1.60 17.28 -11.19
N ARG A 62 1.64 17.65 -9.90
CA ARG A 62 2.07 16.76 -8.80
C ARG A 62 1.09 15.62 -8.60
N VAL A 63 -0.20 15.90 -8.59
CA VAL A 63 -1.27 14.92 -8.39
C VAL A 63 -1.21 13.82 -9.46
N GLU A 64 -1.02 14.17 -10.73
CA GLU A 64 -0.91 13.23 -11.86
C GLU A 64 0.34 12.34 -11.75
N ARG A 65 1.46 12.89 -11.26
CA ARG A 65 2.66 12.09 -10.95
C ARG A 65 2.38 11.14 -9.78
N LEU A 66 1.71 11.64 -8.75
CA LEU A 66 1.36 10.92 -7.54
C LEU A 66 0.47 9.70 -7.85
N TYR A 67 -0.54 9.86 -8.71
CA TYR A 67 -1.35 8.75 -9.24
C TYR A 67 -0.51 7.60 -9.80
N ARG A 68 0.47 7.91 -10.67
CA ARG A 68 1.34 6.88 -11.25
C ARG A 68 2.23 6.22 -10.21
N THR A 69 2.78 7.00 -9.28
CA THR A 69 3.62 6.45 -8.22
C THR A 69 2.81 5.60 -7.23
N PHE A 70 1.56 5.97 -6.95
CA PHE A 70 0.66 5.19 -6.12
C PHE A 70 0.31 3.86 -6.79
N ALA A 71 -0.11 3.89 -8.06
CA ALA A 71 -0.46 2.67 -8.78
C ALA A 71 0.72 1.67 -8.81
N ARG A 72 1.94 2.17 -9.01
CA ARG A 72 3.16 1.37 -8.87
C ARG A 72 3.36 0.84 -7.45
N TRP A 73 3.25 1.70 -6.44
CA TRP A 73 3.40 1.32 -5.02
C TRP A 73 2.41 0.22 -4.62
N TYR A 74 1.18 0.33 -5.10
CA TYR A 74 0.10 -0.62 -4.87
C TYR A 74 0.39 -1.95 -5.58
N GLY A 75 0.79 -1.91 -6.85
CA GLY A 75 1.20 -3.12 -7.56
C GLY A 75 2.40 -3.83 -6.92
N GLU A 76 3.35 -3.10 -6.34
CA GLU A 76 4.47 -3.68 -5.59
C GLU A 76 4.01 -4.47 -4.35
N LEU A 77 2.82 -4.20 -3.78
CA LEU A 77 2.24 -5.00 -2.69
C LEU A 77 1.98 -6.45 -3.13
N PHE A 78 1.71 -6.67 -4.41
CA PHE A 78 1.37 -7.97 -5.02
C PHE A 78 2.53 -8.55 -5.85
N SER A 79 3.75 -8.08 -5.61
CA SER A 79 4.93 -8.55 -6.37
C SER A 79 5.36 -9.97 -6.02
N GLY A 80 5.03 -10.46 -4.82
CA GLY A 80 5.55 -11.72 -4.27
C GLY A 80 7.04 -11.69 -3.91
N VAL A 81 7.72 -10.56 -4.05
CA VAL A 81 9.15 -10.42 -3.76
C VAL A 81 9.36 -9.28 -2.76
N TYR A 82 9.60 -9.67 -1.51
CA TYR A 82 9.77 -8.76 -0.39
C TYR A 82 11.19 -8.86 0.16
N ASP A 83 12.13 -8.30 -0.59
CA ASP A 83 13.56 -8.34 -0.31
C ASP A 83 14.11 -6.98 0.18
N ARG A 84 15.43 -6.89 0.31
CA ARG A 84 16.10 -5.63 0.65
C ARG A 84 15.76 -4.49 -0.31
N ALA A 85 15.60 -4.77 -1.61
CA ALA A 85 15.28 -3.75 -2.60
C ALA A 85 13.84 -3.23 -2.41
N TYR A 86 12.90 -4.11 -2.10
CA TYR A 86 11.55 -3.74 -1.67
C TYR A 86 11.59 -2.85 -0.43
N ALA A 87 12.32 -3.27 0.61
CA ALA A 87 12.44 -2.50 1.85
C ALA A 87 13.03 -1.10 1.60
N GLU A 88 14.04 -1.00 0.75
CA GLU A 88 14.67 0.28 0.39
C GLU A 88 13.69 1.22 -0.33
N ARG A 89 12.82 0.69 -1.20
CA ARG A 89 11.75 1.49 -1.83
C ARG A 89 10.75 2.00 -0.78
N ARG A 90 10.27 1.14 0.12
CA ARG A 90 9.35 1.54 1.20
C ARG A 90 9.97 2.58 2.13
N ARG A 91 11.26 2.44 2.46
CA ARG A 91 12.01 3.41 3.26
C ARG A 91 12.09 4.77 2.58
N ARG A 92 12.41 4.83 1.29
CA ARG A 92 12.45 6.09 0.53
C ARG A 92 11.11 6.81 0.55
N ILE A 93 10.03 6.05 0.40
CA ILE A 93 8.66 6.58 0.48
C ILE A 93 8.39 7.15 1.88
N GLY A 94 8.71 6.41 2.95
CA GLY A 94 8.57 6.91 4.32
C GLY A 94 9.37 8.19 4.59
N LEU A 95 10.59 8.31 4.06
CA LEU A 95 11.39 9.53 4.19
C LEU A 95 10.78 10.72 3.44
N VAL A 96 10.14 10.51 2.30
CA VAL A 96 9.44 11.59 1.58
C VAL A 96 8.26 12.09 2.42
N HIS A 97 7.44 11.19 2.97
CA HIS A 97 6.33 11.56 3.86
C HIS A 97 6.83 12.33 5.09
N ALA A 98 7.90 11.87 5.74
CA ALA A 98 8.49 12.55 6.89
C ALA A 98 8.99 13.97 6.55
N ARG A 99 9.63 14.16 5.38
CA ARG A 99 10.08 15.49 4.93
C ARG A 99 8.93 16.46 4.66
N LEU A 100 7.78 15.93 4.24
CA LEU A 100 6.55 16.70 4.01
C LEU A 100 5.74 16.94 5.29
N GLY A 101 6.21 16.47 6.45
CA GLY A 101 5.46 16.58 7.71
C GLY A 101 4.28 15.62 7.83
N ILE A 102 4.16 14.65 6.91
CA ILE A 102 3.05 13.69 6.89
C ILE A 102 3.30 12.64 7.97
N GLY A 103 2.70 12.86 9.14
CA GLY A 103 2.81 12.00 10.30
C GLY A 103 1.69 10.96 10.42
N PRO A 104 1.67 10.19 11.53
CA PRO A 104 0.68 9.13 11.76
C PRO A 104 -0.78 9.56 11.64
N ARG A 105 -1.11 10.82 12.01
CA ARG A 105 -2.48 11.36 11.92
C ARG A 105 -3.04 11.36 10.50
N ALA A 106 -2.19 11.57 9.50
CA ALA A 106 -2.57 11.49 8.09
C ALA A 106 -2.38 10.07 7.53
N MET A 107 -1.27 9.40 7.90
CA MET A 107 -0.93 8.09 7.36
C MET A 107 -1.93 6.98 7.74
N ILE A 108 -2.37 6.93 9.01
CA ILE A 108 -3.24 5.85 9.50
C ILE A 108 -4.58 5.80 8.74
N PRO A 109 -5.38 6.89 8.67
CA PRO A 109 -6.66 6.82 7.98
C PRO A 109 -6.49 6.67 6.45
N ALA A 110 -5.44 7.24 5.87
CA ALA A 110 -5.14 7.06 4.45
C ALA A 110 -4.84 5.59 4.10
N MET A 111 -4.09 4.88 4.95
CA MET A 111 -3.87 3.44 4.79
C MET A 111 -5.13 2.61 5.06
N GLY A 112 -5.97 3.04 6.00
CA GLY A 112 -7.28 2.43 6.27
C GLY A 112 -8.18 2.42 5.04
N LEU A 113 -8.22 3.51 4.28
CA LEU A 113 -8.95 3.59 3.01
C LEU A 113 -8.41 2.60 1.96
N VAL A 114 -7.09 2.50 1.82
CA VAL A 114 -6.47 1.53 0.90
C VAL A 114 -6.85 0.10 1.29
N GLN A 115 -6.83 -0.19 2.60
CA GLN A 115 -7.21 -1.49 3.11
C GLN A 115 -8.68 -1.79 2.83
N GLU A 116 -9.59 -0.89 3.21
CA GLU A 116 -11.04 -1.04 3.00
C GLU A 116 -11.39 -1.38 1.54
N LEU A 117 -10.91 -0.56 0.59
CA LEU A 117 -11.18 -0.76 -0.84
C LEU A 117 -10.59 -2.08 -1.36
N SER A 118 -9.41 -2.45 -0.88
CA SER A 118 -8.78 -3.72 -1.28
C SER A 118 -9.56 -4.92 -0.76
N LEU A 119 -10.02 -4.87 0.49
CA LEU A 119 -10.81 -5.93 1.11
C LEU A 119 -12.19 -6.06 0.46
N GLU A 120 -12.84 -4.94 0.13
CA GLU A 120 -14.10 -4.94 -0.61
C GLU A 120 -13.93 -5.63 -1.98
N HIS A 121 -12.90 -5.26 -2.74
CA HIS A 121 -12.64 -5.88 -4.03
C HIS A 121 -12.32 -7.38 -3.91
N MET A 122 -11.52 -7.79 -2.92
CA MET A 122 -11.25 -9.22 -2.67
C MET A 122 -12.53 -10.01 -2.40
N ARG A 123 -13.47 -9.45 -1.62
CA ARG A 123 -14.76 -10.11 -1.33
C ARG A 123 -15.62 -10.29 -2.59
N MET A 124 -15.50 -9.40 -3.56
CA MET A 124 -16.25 -9.45 -4.81
C MET A 124 -15.58 -10.33 -5.88
N ALA A 125 -14.25 -10.32 -5.93
CA ALA A 125 -13.47 -10.98 -6.98
C ALA A 125 -13.14 -12.45 -6.67
N LEU A 126 -13.08 -12.84 -5.40
CA LEU A 126 -12.63 -14.17 -4.98
C LEU A 126 -13.77 -15.10 -4.58
N ARG A 127 -13.51 -16.41 -4.57
CA ARG A 127 -14.45 -17.38 -4.01
C ARG A 127 -14.39 -17.33 -2.49
N GLY A 128 -15.50 -17.60 -1.82
CA GLY A 128 -15.61 -17.45 -0.36
C GLY A 128 -14.54 -18.19 0.47
N HIS A 129 -14.01 -19.32 0.00
CA HIS A 129 -12.94 -20.06 0.68
C HIS A 129 -11.53 -19.46 0.48
N GLU A 130 -11.35 -18.62 -0.54
CA GLU A 130 -10.08 -17.93 -0.86
C GLU A 130 -9.97 -16.58 -0.14
N VAL A 131 -11.10 -15.96 0.20
CA VAL A 131 -11.15 -14.61 0.80
C VAL A 131 -10.35 -14.54 2.10
N TYR A 132 -10.51 -15.52 2.99
CA TYR A 132 -9.85 -15.47 4.30
C TYR A 132 -8.33 -15.42 4.19
N SER A 133 -7.72 -16.35 3.43
CA SER A 133 -6.27 -16.39 3.25
C SER A 133 -5.75 -15.19 2.47
N ALA A 134 -6.52 -14.68 1.51
CA ALA A 134 -6.16 -13.47 0.77
C ALA A 134 -6.10 -12.24 1.67
N VAL A 135 -7.12 -12.06 2.51
CA VAL A 135 -7.19 -10.97 3.50
C VAL A 135 -6.07 -11.10 4.52
N GLU A 136 -5.85 -12.31 5.06
CA GLU A 136 -4.76 -12.57 6.01
C GLU A 136 -3.39 -12.21 5.43
N ALA A 137 -3.07 -12.65 4.21
CA ALA A 137 -1.79 -12.35 3.57
C ALA A 137 -1.60 -10.84 3.32
N PHE A 138 -2.66 -10.15 2.91
CA PHE A 138 -2.65 -8.72 2.65
C PHE A 138 -2.50 -7.89 3.92
N ASP A 139 -3.28 -8.19 4.95
CA ASP A 139 -3.23 -7.49 6.24
C ASP A 139 -1.88 -7.71 6.93
N THR A 140 -1.31 -8.91 6.81
CA THR A 140 0.02 -9.25 7.36
C THR A 140 1.15 -8.46 6.70
N LEU A 141 0.98 -8.02 5.45
CA LEU A 141 1.94 -7.17 4.75
C LEU A 141 1.80 -5.69 5.13
N LEU A 142 0.58 -5.23 5.43
CA LEU A 142 0.29 -3.83 5.71
C LEU A 142 0.40 -3.43 7.20
N CYS A 143 0.25 -4.37 8.13
CA CYS A 143 0.44 -4.19 9.57
C CYS A 143 1.93 -4.11 9.97
#